data_AF-A0A7K2JFN0-F1
#
_entry.id   AF-A0A7K2JFN0-F1
#
_cell.length_a   1.000
_cell.length_b   1.000
_cell.length_c   1.000
_cell.angle_alpha   90.00
_cell.angle_beta   90.00
_cell.angle_gamma   90.00
#
_symmetry.space_group_name_H-M   'P 1'
#
loop_
_entity.id
_entity.type
_entity.pdbx_description
1 polymer ?
#
loop_
_entity_poly.entity_id
_entity_poly.type
_entity_poly.pdbx_seq_one_letter_code
_entity_poly.pdbx_strand_id
1 'polypeptide(L)'
;SAALDALSGARSWAGDAFAGAAAARRRVGVLAPLAPTPARTHESMDALAMAAGNALGVGALADARRWGGQLAGHPLLAEAGHHATAWLLTADAFAGHGDEVLARSTRFLDAWEHSGRRPSLSLGAAAASVAMVHGLRGEHDRRAAWLAVVDRADTAPEQHRLGYGAVLDAMVLLHHGDPVAALERLAPDPEEVWKWVCWIWLHWYVALRAEASVLAGHPEARARVEAARKTVAGNPVATAQVERARALLDGDLPGQLAAAAAFDAAGCPYQSARTLLLAGGDHATTGEAALKDLGLTPSSPPASPAPRCASPPRA
;
A
#
# COMPACT_ATOMS: atom_id res chain seq x y z
N SER A 1 -26.46 9.99 -5.66
CA SER A 1 -25.30 9.17 -5.28
C SER A 1 -24.99 8.11 -6.32
N ALA A 2 -25.94 7.24 -6.70
CA ALA A 2 -25.75 6.19 -7.72
C ALA A 2 -25.05 6.65 -9.02
N ALA A 3 -25.41 7.81 -9.59
CA ALA A 3 -24.72 8.32 -10.79
C ALA A 3 -23.22 8.62 -10.57
N LEU A 4 -22.85 9.07 -9.36
CA LEU A 4 -21.45 9.29 -9.00
C LEU A 4 -20.72 7.97 -8.73
N ASP A 5 -21.43 6.95 -8.25
CA ASP A 5 -20.88 5.60 -8.08
C ASP A 5 -20.52 4.99 -9.44
N ALA A 6 -21.48 4.98 -10.37
CA ALA A 6 -21.25 4.54 -11.74
C ALA A 6 -20.12 5.33 -12.43
N LEU A 7 -20.07 6.65 -12.20
CA LEU A 7 -18.98 7.49 -12.72
C LEU A 7 -17.62 7.13 -12.10
N SER A 8 -17.57 6.87 -10.79
CA SER A 8 -16.34 6.41 -10.11
C SER A 8 -15.84 5.13 -10.75
N GLY A 9 -16.71 4.13 -10.90
CA GLY A 9 -16.37 2.87 -11.56
C GLY A 9 -15.89 3.08 -13.00
N ALA A 10 -16.63 3.84 -13.81
CA ALA A 10 -16.26 4.09 -15.20
C ALA A 10 -14.91 4.80 -15.34
N ARG A 11 -14.62 5.78 -14.48
CA ARG A 11 -13.32 6.49 -14.47
C ARG A 11 -12.18 5.57 -14.07
N SER A 12 -12.39 4.75 -13.05
CA SER A 12 -11.45 3.71 -12.63
C SER A 12 -11.14 2.72 -13.76
N TRP A 13 -12.16 2.24 -14.49
CA TRP A 13 -11.99 1.35 -15.65
C TRP A 13 -11.29 2.02 -16.84
N ALA A 14 -11.40 3.34 -16.96
CA ALA A 14 -10.69 4.13 -17.96
C ALA A 14 -9.26 4.51 -17.55
N GLY A 15 -8.78 4.07 -16.38
CA GLY A 15 -7.44 4.39 -15.87
C GLY A 15 -7.33 5.76 -15.20
N ASP A 16 -8.43 6.48 -15.02
CA ASP A 16 -8.47 7.82 -14.40
C ASP A 16 -8.77 7.69 -12.89
N ALA A 17 -7.78 7.16 -12.14
CA ALA A 17 -7.90 6.91 -10.71
C ALA A 17 -8.21 8.19 -9.89
N PHE A 18 -7.68 9.33 -10.32
CA PHE A 18 -7.92 10.62 -9.64
C PHE A 18 -9.36 11.12 -9.84
N ALA A 19 -9.91 11.05 -11.05
CA ALA A 19 -11.31 11.39 -11.27
C ALA A 19 -12.24 10.38 -10.58
N GLY A 20 -11.86 9.09 -10.53
CA GLY A 20 -12.54 8.07 -9.73
C GLY A 20 -12.63 8.48 -8.26
N ALA A 21 -11.48 8.82 -7.66
CA ALA A 21 -11.42 9.29 -6.28
C ALA A 21 -12.21 10.57 -6.03
N ALA A 22 -12.18 11.52 -6.96
CA ALA A 22 -12.99 12.73 -6.88
C ALA A 22 -14.50 12.44 -6.90
N ALA A 23 -14.94 11.50 -7.73
CA ALA A 23 -16.34 11.05 -7.78
C ALA A 23 -16.75 10.34 -6.48
N ALA A 24 -15.93 9.41 -5.99
CA ALA A 24 -16.17 8.72 -4.72
C ALA A 24 -16.27 9.70 -3.53
N ARG A 25 -15.34 10.67 -3.43
CA ARG A 25 -15.40 11.73 -2.42
C ARG A 25 -16.68 12.56 -2.52
N ARG A 26 -17.10 12.88 -3.75
CA ARG A 26 -18.32 13.67 -3.98
C ARG A 26 -19.57 12.92 -3.52
N ARG A 27 -19.60 11.58 -3.57
CA ARG A 27 -20.69 10.77 -2.99
C ARG A 27 -20.88 11.06 -1.50
N VAL A 28 -19.80 11.06 -0.73
CA VAL A 28 -19.84 11.38 0.71
C VAL A 28 -20.43 12.79 0.92
N GLY A 29 -19.97 13.78 0.14
CA GLY A 29 -20.43 15.17 0.25
C GLY A 29 -21.92 15.36 -0.04
N VAL A 30 -22.48 14.67 -1.05
CA VAL A 30 -23.91 14.81 -1.39
C VAL A 30 -24.85 14.06 -0.43
N LEU A 31 -24.33 13.06 0.30
CA LEU A 31 -25.09 12.30 1.30
C LEU A 31 -25.06 12.95 2.68
N ALA A 32 -24.01 13.72 2.97
CA ALA A 32 -23.80 14.38 4.27
C ALA A 32 -25.01 15.21 4.75
N PRO A 33 -25.64 16.10 3.95
CA PRO A 33 -26.72 16.96 4.44
C PRO A 33 -28.09 16.28 4.51
N LEU A 34 -28.22 15.04 4.01
CA LEU A 34 -29.49 14.33 3.98
C LEU A 34 -29.88 13.79 5.35
N ALA A 35 -31.19 13.77 5.64
CA ALA A 35 -31.72 13.21 6.88
C ALA A 35 -31.33 11.74 7.06
N PRO A 36 -31.09 11.28 8.30
CA PRO A 36 -30.71 9.90 8.58
C PRO A 36 -31.90 8.96 8.38
N THR A 37 -31.91 8.24 7.26
CA THR A 37 -32.84 7.14 6.97
C THR A 37 -32.05 5.85 6.76
N PRO A 38 -32.65 4.65 6.91
CA PRO A 38 -31.95 3.39 6.65
C PRO A 38 -31.30 3.34 5.25
N ALA A 39 -32.03 3.81 4.22
CA ALA A 39 -31.52 3.87 2.86
C ALA A 39 -30.32 4.82 2.73
N ARG A 40 -30.40 6.02 3.34
CA ARG A 40 -29.29 6.99 3.35
C ARG A 40 -28.08 6.42 4.08
N THR A 41 -28.30 5.73 5.18
CA THR A 41 -27.23 5.13 5.98
C THR A 41 -26.50 4.03 5.22
N HIS A 42 -27.23 3.10 4.60
CA HIS A 42 -26.64 2.08 3.73
C HIS A 42 -25.79 2.70 2.61
N GLU A 43 -26.34 3.70 1.93
CA GLU A 43 -25.63 4.44 0.86
C GLU A 43 -24.39 5.19 1.40
N SER A 44 -24.44 5.72 2.62
CA SER A 44 -23.32 6.43 3.24
C SER A 44 -22.18 5.47 3.62
N MET A 45 -22.51 4.27 4.09
CA MET A 45 -21.51 3.24 4.40
C MET A 45 -20.72 2.83 3.16
N ASP A 46 -21.43 2.55 2.06
CA ASP A 46 -20.80 2.23 0.77
C ASP A 46 -19.96 3.40 0.24
N ALA A 47 -20.50 4.63 0.27
CA ALA A 47 -19.76 5.82 -0.16
C ALA A 47 -18.48 6.06 0.65
N LEU A 48 -18.50 5.83 1.97
CA LEU A 48 -17.31 5.94 2.83
C LEU A 48 -16.28 4.85 2.52
N ALA A 49 -16.70 3.60 2.34
CA ALA A 49 -15.81 2.50 1.96
C ALA A 49 -15.14 2.78 0.61
N MET A 50 -15.92 3.20 -0.39
CA MET A 50 -15.41 3.57 -1.71
C MET A 50 -14.46 4.77 -1.64
N ALA A 51 -14.81 5.82 -0.88
CA ALA A 51 -13.94 6.98 -0.69
C ALA A 51 -12.62 6.61 -0.01
N ALA A 52 -12.63 5.70 0.97
CA ALA A 52 -11.43 5.24 1.65
C ALA A 52 -10.49 4.45 0.71
N GLY A 53 -11.02 3.47 -0.02
CA GLY A 53 -10.24 2.70 -1.02
C GLY A 53 -9.70 3.59 -2.15
N ASN A 54 -10.48 4.57 -2.60
CA ASN A 54 -10.04 5.56 -3.60
C ASN A 54 -8.96 6.50 -3.11
N ALA A 55 -9.10 7.01 -1.89
CA ALA A 55 -8.06 7.81 -1.29
C ALA A 55 -6.75 7.02 -1.15
N LEU A 56 -6.81 5.74 -0.77
CA LEU A 56 -5.63 4.86 -0.73
C LEU A 56 -4.98 4.72 -2.11
N GLY A 57 -5.77 4.48 -3.16
CA GLY A 57 -5.23 4.28 -4.51
C GLY A 57 -4.53 5.49 -5.11
N VAL A 58 -5.00 6.69 -4.78
CA VAL A 58 -4.38 7.95 -5.21
C VAL A 58 -3.34 8.47 -4.21
N GLY A 59 -3.00 7.70 -3.17
CA GLY A 59 -1.97 8.05 -2.19
C GLY A 59 -2.38 9.12 -1.17
N ALA A 60 -3.67 9.43 -1.07
CA ALA A 60 -4.21 10.37 -0.08
C ALA A 60 -4.45 9.66 1.27
N LEU A 61 -3.37 9.22 1.94
CA LEU A 61 -3.45 8.37 3.13
C LEU A 61 -4.24 9.01 4.29
N ALA A 62 -4.09 10.31 4.51
CA ALA A 62 -4.87 11.04 5.52
C ALA A 62 -6.38 11.01 5.23
N ASP A 63 -6.77 11.13 3.96
CA ASP A 63 -8.17 11.02 3.54
C ASP A 63 -8.68 9.59 3.67
N ALA A 64 -7.87 8.59 3.30
CA ALA A 64 -8.20 7.18 3.46
C ALA A 64 -8.47 6.83 4.93
N ARG A 65 -7.60 7.28 5.85
CA ARG A 65 -7.77 7.15 7.30
C ARG A 65 -9.02 7.88 7.78
N ARG A 66 -9.28 9.09 7.32
CA ARG A 66 -10.47 9.87 7.69
C ARG A 66 -11.76 9.14 7.33
N TRP A 67 -11.91 8.68 6.09
CA TRP A 67 -13.13 8.00 5.65
C TRP A 67 -13.27 6.61 6.26
N GLY A 68 -12.17 5.86 6.35
CA GLY A 68 -12.13 4.57 7.04
C GLY A 68 -12.49 4.71 8.52
N GLY A 69 -12.01 5.75 9.20
CA GLY A 69 -12.34 6.05 10.60
C GLY A 69 -13.80 6.41 10.80
N GLN A 70 -14.40 7.19 9.90
CA GLN A 70 -15.84 7.48 9.94
C GLN A 70 -16.68 6.22 9.74
N LEU A 71 -16.26 5.33 8.84
CA LEU A 71 -16.94 4.04 8.63
C LEU A 71 -16.80 3.13 9.86
N ALA A 72 -15.58 2.98 10.39
CA ALA A 72 -15.29 2.17 11.58
C ALA A 72 -16.03 2.67 12.83
N GLY A 73 -16.26 3.98 12.95
CA GLY A 73 -17.00 4.60 14.05
C GLY A 73 -18.52 4.57 13.88
N HIS A 74 -19.06 4.00 12.80
CA HIS A 74 -20.49 4.06 12.52
C HIS A 74 -21.28 3.08 13.44
N PRO A 75 -22.23 3.56 14.28
CA PRO A 75 -22.90 2.70 15.28
C PRO A 75 -23.63 1.50 14.69
N LEU A 76 -24.24 1.66 13.51
CA LEU A 76 -24.97 0.58 12.82
C LEU A 76 -24.06 -0.51 12.22
N LEU A 77 -22.73 -0.37 12.30
CA LEU A 77 -21.78 -1.41 11.91
C LEU A 77 -21.11 -2.08 13.11
N ALA A 78 -21.57 -1.83 14.34
CA ALA A 78 -21.00 -2.48 15.53
C ALA A 78 -20.97 -4.01 15.40
N GLU A 79 -22.02 -4.61 14.83
CA GLU A 79 -22.13 -6.06 14.59
C GLU A 79 -21.42 -6.52 13.30
N ALA A 80 -21.12 -5.59 12.39
CA ALA A 80 -20.41 -5.84 11.13
C ALA A 80 -19.01 -5.19 11.12
N GLY A 81 -18.34 -5.21 12.28
CA GLY A 81 -17.10 -4.46 12.52
C GLY A 81 -15.99 -4.77 11.52
N HIS A 82 -15.91 -5.99 11.01
CA HIS A 82 -14.92 -6.41 10.01
C HIS A 82 -15.02 -5.62 8.70
N HIS A 83 -16.24 -5.38 8.18
CA HIS A 83 -16.43 -4.51 7.01
C HIS A 83 -16.16 -3.04 7.34
N ALA A 84 -16.50 -2.61 8.55
CA ALA A 84 -16.32 -1.23 8.98
C ALA A 84 -14.85 -0.82 9.09
N THR A 85 -13.99 -1.75 9.53
CA THR A 85 -12.57 -1.48 9.79
C THR A 85 -11.64 -1.83 8.64
N ALA A 86 -12.10 -2.57 7.62
CA ALA A 86 -11.25 -3.12 6.57
C ALA A 86 -10.34 -2.07 5.90
N TRP A 87 -10.92 -0.98 5.37
CA TRP A 87 -10.14 0.06 4.71
C TRP A 87 -9.32 0.92 5.67
N LEU A 88 -9.74 1.03 6.95
CA LEU A 88 -8.94 1.71 7.97
C LEU A 88 -7.66 0.90 8.29
N LEU A 89 -7.78 -0.42 8.46
CA LEU A 89 -6.62 -1.30 8.66
C LEU A 89 -5.62 -1.18 7.51
N THR A 90 -6.12 -1.19 6.27
CA THR A 90 -5.27 -1.02 5.09
C THR A 90 -4.61 0.35 5.06
N ALA A 91 -5.37 1.45 5.24
CA ALA A 91 -4.81 2.79 5.22
C ALA A 91 -3.73 2.98 6.30
N ASP A 92 -3.96 2.44 7.49
CA ASP A 92 -3.03 2.50 8.61
C ASP A 92 -1.75 1.72 8.34
N ALA A 93 -1.86 0.55 7.73
CA ALA A 93 -0.70 -0.26 7.37
C ALA A 93 0.20 0.45 6.35
N PHE A 94 -0.38 1.11 5.35
CA PHE A 94 0.38 1.89 4.36
C PHE A 94 0.95 3.19 4.92
N ALA A 95 0.27 3.83 5.87
CA ALA A 95 0.79 4.97 6.59
C ALA A 95 1.86 4.59 7.62
N GLY A 96 1.99 3.31 7.99
CA GLY A 96 3.01 2.84 8.95
C GLY A 96 2.54 2.85 10.41
N HIS A 97 1.24 2.92 10.67
CA HIS A 97 0.65 2.86 12.02
C HIS A 97 0.48 1.41 12.49
N GLY A 98 1.59 0.66 12.56
CA GLY A 98 1.59 -0.78 12.80
C GLY A 98 0.87 -1.20 14.10
N ASP A 99 1.10 -0.49 15.20
CA ASP A 99 0.45 -0.79 16.48
C ASP A 99 -1.06 -0.57 16.43
N GLU A 100 -1.54 0.46 15.71
CA GLU A 100 -2.99 0.69 15.51
C GLU A 100 -3.62 -0.44 14.68
N VAL A 101 -2.89 -0.93 13.66
CA VAL A 101 -3.33 -2.08 12.84
C VAL A 101 -3.49 -3.32 13.73
N LEU A 102 -2.48 -3.65 14.54
CA LEU A 102 -2.53 -4.85 15.39
C LEU A 102 -3.59 -4.73 16.49
N ALA A 103 -3.76 -3.56 17.09
CA ALA A 103 -4.78 -3.34 18.11
C ALA A 103 -6.21 -3.53 17.57
N ARG A 104 -6.45 -3.21 16.30
CA ARG A 104 -7.76 -3.39 15.66
C ARG A 104 -7.94 -4.75 14.98
N SER A 105 -6.86 -5.44 14.62
CA SER A 105 -6.92 -6.68 13.86
C SER A 105 -7.63 -7.82 14.61
N THR A 106 -7.48 -7.90 15.94
CA THR A 106 -8.19 -8.90 16.76
C THR A 106 -9.69 -8.77 16.63
N ARG A 107 -10.24 -7.55 16.80
CA ARG A 107 -11.69 -7.31 16.68
C ARG A 107 -12.19 -7.52 15.26
N PHE A 108 -11.37 -7.20 14.27
CA PHE A 108 -11.67 -7.50 12.87
C PHE A 108 -11.80 -9.01 12.64
N LEU A 109 -10.84 -9.81 13.15
CA LEU A 109 -10.85 -11.25 13.01
C LEU A 109 -12.06 -11.86 13.71
N ASP A 110 -12.29 -11.48 14.97
CA ASP A 110 -13.44 -11.95 15.76
C ASP A 110 -14.75 -11.65 15.02
N ALA A 111 -14.96 -10.42 14.56
CA ALA A 111 -16.19 -10.03 13.88
C ALA A 111 -16.39 -10.77 12.54
N TRP A 112 -15.32 -11.07 11.80
CA TRP A 112 -15.40 -11.84 10.56
C TRP A 112 -15.71 -13.32 10.81
N GLU A 113 -15.16 -13.90 11.88
CA GLU A 113 -15.46 -15.28 12.26
C GLU A 113 -16.92 -15.42 12.71
N HIS A 114 -17.40 -14.50 13.54
CA HIS A 114 -18.80 -14.50 14.01
C HIS A 114 -19.81 -14.23 12.89
N SER A 115 -19.42 -13.52 11.82
CA SER A 115 -20.30 -13.26 10.66
C SER A 115 -20.39 -14.44 9.68
N GLY A 116 -19.78 -15.58 10.02
CA GLY A 116 -19.79 -16.77 9.17
C GLY A 116 -18.72 -16.76 8.07
N ARG A 117 -17.66 -15.96 8.24
CA ARG A 117 -16.47 -15.94 7.35
C ARG A 117 -16.79 -15.64 5.89
N ARG A 118 -17.72 -14.72 5.62
CA ARG A 118 -18.05 -14.33 4.25
C ARG A 118 -16.85 -13.61 3.60
N PRO A 119 -16.44 -13.99 2.37
CA PRO A 119 -15.33 -13.36 1.70
C PRO A 119 -15.72 -12.02 1.07
N SER A 120 -14.78 -11.06 1.04
CA SER A 120 -14.85 -9.88 0.17
C SER A 120 -13.44 -9.38 -0.14
N LEU A 121 -13.24 -8.73 -1.29
CA LEU A 121 -11.97 -8.09 -1.66
C LEU A 121 -11.38 -7.24 -0.52
N SER A 122 -12.22 -6.42 0.12
CA SER A 122 -11.78 -5.51 1.20
C SER A 122 -11.29 -6.27 2.44
N LEU A 123 -11.88 -7.44 2.75
CA LEU A 123 -11.48 -8.25 3.90
C LEU A 123 -10.17 -8.98 3.62
N GLY A 124 -10.00 -9.52 2.40
CA GLY A 124 -8.72 -10.08 1.94
C GLY A 124 -7.59 -9.05 2.01
N ALA A 125 -7.82 -7.84 1.48
CA ALA A 125 -6.84 -6.74 1.54
C ALA A 125 -6.52 -6.31 2.99
N ALA A 126 -7.51 -6.24 3.86
CA ALA A 126 -7.31 -5.91 5.28
C ALA A 126 -6.48 -6.97 6.01
N ALA A 127 -6.83 -8.26 5.87
CA ALA A 127 -6.07 -9.37 6.44
C ALA A 127 -4.62 -9.41 5.91
N ALA A 128 -4.43 -9.15 4.61
CA ALA A 128 -3.10 -9.09 4.02
C ALA A 128 -2.30 -7.88 4.52
N SER A 129 -2.96 -6.77 4.83
CA SER A 129 -2.32 -5.58 5.43
C SER A 129 -1.82 -5.89 6.84
N VAL A 130 -2.58 -6.68 7.62
CA VAL A 130 -2.13 -7.16 8.94
C VAL A 130 -0.96 -8.13 8.79
N ALA A 131 -1.01 -9.05 7.82
CA ALA A 131 0.11 -9.94 7.49
C ALA A 131 1.37 -9.15 7.10
N MET A 132 1.23 -8.07 6.32
CA MET A 132 2.33 -7.17 5.98
C MET A 132 2.95 -6.56 7.24
N VAL A 133 2.15 -6.01 8.17
CA VAL A 133 2.67 -5.43 9.42
C VAL A 133 3.44 -6.47 10.24
N HIS A 134 2.92 -7.69 10.42
CA HIS A 134 3.69 -8.76 11.05
C HIS A 134 4.99 -9.07 10.31
N GLY A 135 4.96 -9.05 8.97
CA GLY A 135 6.15 -9.17 8.12
C GLY A 135 7.20 -8.09 8.40
N LEU A 136 6.80 -6.83 8.46
CA LEU A 136 7.68 -5.69 8.77
C LEU A 136 8.23 -5.72 10.22
N ARG A 137 7.57 -6.47 11.12
CA ARG A 137 8.08 -6.73 12.47
C ARG A 137 8.99 -7.96 12.54
N GLY A 138 9.18 -8.70 11.45
CA GLY A 138 9.90 -9.98 11.43
C GLY A 138 9.14 -11.13 12.09
N GLU A 139 7.84 -10.98 12.34
CA GLU A 139 7.00 -11.98 13.00
C GLU A 139 6.46 -12.99 11.97
N HIS A 140 7.34 -13.86 11.45
CA HIS A 140 7.04 -14.76 10.33
C HIS A 140 5.87 -15.73 10.58
N ASP A 141 5.77 -16.33 11.77
CA ASP A 141 4.69 -17.26 12.10
C ASP A 141 3.32 -16.55 12.15
N ARG A 142 3.29 -15.34 12.72
CA ARG A 142 2.06 -14.52 12.74
C ARG A 142 1.69 -14.04 11.35
N ARG A 143 2.67 -13.66 10.53
CA ARG A 143 2.44 -13.36 9.11
C ARG A 143 1.83 -14.55 8.39
N ALA A 144 2.37 -15.76 8.58
CA ALA A 144 1.84 -16.99 7.95
C ALA A 144 0.39 -17.28 8.40
N ALA A 145 0.09 -17.11 9.69
CA ALA A 145 -1.27 -17.27 10.21
C ALA A 145 -2.26 -16.29 9.56
N TRP A 146 -1.88 -15.03 9.38
CA TRP A 146 -2.73 -14.05 8.70
C TRP A 146 -2.85 -14.29 7.19
N LEU A 147 -1.83 -14.81 6.53
CA LEU A 147 -1.96 -15.22 5.12
C LEU A 147 -2.96 -16.36 4.95
N ALA A 148 -3.05 -17.29 5.91
CA ALA A 148 -4.11 -18.30 5.90
C ALA A 148 -5.51 -17.72 6.09
N VAL A 149 -5.64 -16.57 6.77
CA VAL A 149 -6.89 -15.79 6.83
C VAL A 149 -7.19 -15.16 5.47
N VAL A 150 -6.20 -14.60 4.79
CA VAL A 150 -6.35 -14.02 3.43
C VAL A 150 -6.94 -15.03 2.46
N ASP A 151 -6.41 -16.25 2.43
CA ASP A 151 -6.88 -17.33 1.54
C ASP A 151 -8.38 -17.66 1.73
N ARG A 152 -8.97 -17.31 2.88
CA ARG A 152 -10.39 -17.53 3.21
C ARG A 152 -11.24 -16.26 3.12
N ALA A 153 -10.66 -15.10 3.39
CA ALA A 153 -11.35 -13.82 3.42
C ALA A 153 -11.50 -13.19 2.03
N ASP A 154 -10.74 -13.66 1.04
CA ASP A 154 -10.75 -13.16 -0.33
C ASP A 154 -11.77 -13.90 -1.23
N THR A 155 -12.36 -13.18 -2.18
CA THR A 155 -13.35 -13.72 -3.15
C THR A 155 -12.73 -14.34 -4.41
N ALA A 156 -11.49 -13.98 -4.72
CA ALA A 156 -10.77 -14.29 -5.95
C ALA A 156 -9.25 -14.33 -5.66
N PRO A 157 -8.78 -15.25 -4.80
CA PRO A 157 -7.42 -15.23 -4.26
C PRO A 157 -6.33 -15.36 -5.33
N GLU A 158 -6.59 -16.07 -6.43
CA GLU A 158 -5.64 -16.18 -7.54
C GLU A 158 -5.44 -14.83 -8.25
N GLN A 159 -6.53 -14.11 -8.51
CA GLN A 159 -6.50 -12.82 -9.18
C GLN A 159 -5.96 -11.73 -8.26
N HIS A 160 -6.44 -11.68 -7.01
CA HIS A 160 -6.03 -10.64 -6.06
C HIS A 160 -4.62 -10.85 -5.49
N ARG A 161 -4.06 -12.07 -5.61
CA ARG A 161 -2.62 -12.31 -5.45
C ARG A 161 -1.79 -11.45 -6.41
N LEU A 162 -2.26 -11.17 -7.62
CA LEU A 162 -1.56 -10.28 -8.57
C LEU A 162 -1.78 -8.79 -8.25
N GLY A 163 -2.83 -8.45 -7.50
CA GLY A 163 -3.18 -7.11 -7.04
C GLY A 163 -2.55 -6.73 -5.70
N TYR A 164 -3.38 -6.57 -4.66
CA TYR A 164 -2.91 -6.16 -3.34
C TYR A 164 -1.88 -7.13 -2.76
N GLY A 165 -2.01 -8.43 -3.06
CA GLY A 165 -1.08 -9.45 -2.56
C GLY A 165 0.35 -9.16 -3.03
N ALA A 166 0.52 -8.81 -4.31
CA ALA A 166 1.82 -8.50 -4.89
C ALA A 166 2.44 -7.25 -4.25
N VAL A 167 1.62 -6.21 -4.06
CA VAL A 167 2.04 -4.95 -3.42
C VAL A 167 2.51 -5.19 -1.98
N LEU A 168 1.72 -5.90 -1.18
CA LEU A 168 2.01 -6.13 0.24
C LEU A 168 3.19 -7.10 0.43
N ASP A 169 3.28 -8.16 -0.38
CA ASP A 169 4.42 -9.09 -0.36
C ASP A 169 5.71 -8.37 -0.74
N ALA A 170 5.71 -7.59 -1.83
CA ALA A 170 6.87 -6.82 -2.25
C ALA A 170 7.31 -5.81 -1.20
N MET A 171 6.38 -5.18 -0.48
CA MET A 171 6.71 -4.26 0.61
C MET A 171 7.49 -4.97 1.73
N VAL A 172 7.10 -6.19 2.11
CA VAL A 172 7.81 -7.01 3.11
C VAL A 172 9.18 -7.47 2.58
N LEU A 173 9.26 -7.95 1.34
CA LEU A 173 10.52 -8.42 0.75
C LEU A 173 11.54 -7.27 0.63
N LEU A 174 11.09 -6.11 0.15
CA LEU A 174 11.92 -4.90 0.04
C LEU A 174 12.32 -4.33 1.40
N HIS A 175 11.48 -4.50 2.42
CA HIS A 175 11.86 -4.15 3.79
C HIS A 175 13.05 -5.01 4.22
N HIS A 176 12.95 -6.34 4.09
CA HIS A 176 13.99 -7.30 4.48
C HIS A 176 15.21 -7.36 3.54
N GLY A 177 15.33 -6.43 2.60
CA GLY A 177 16.49 -6.35 1.72
C GLY A 177 16.54 -7.44 0.64
N ASP A 178 15.39 -7.99 0.24
CA ASP A 178 15.27 -8.98 -0.85
C ASP A 178 14.61 -8.37 -2.11
N PRO A 179 15.34 -7.51 -2.85
CA PRO A 179 14.78 -6.86 -4.04
C PRO A 179 14.58 -7.82 -5.21
N VAL A 180 15.30 -8.95 -5.26
CA VAL A 180 15.17 -9.94 -6.33
C VAL A 180 13.84 -10.68 -6.19
N ALA A 181 13.53 -11.22 -5.00
CA ALA A 181 12.24 -11.86 -4.78
C ALA A 181 11.08 -10.86 -4.91
N ALA A 182 11.28 -9.60 -4.46
CA ALA A 182 10.28 -8.55 -4.67
C ALA A 182 10.02 -8.29 -6.16
N LEU A 183 11.06 -8.30 -6.98
CA LEU A 183 10.93 -8.12 -8.42
C LEU A 183 10.27 -9.32 -9.10
N GLU A 184 10.60 -10.55 -8.69
CA GLU A 184 9.91 -11.77 -9.17
C GLU A 184 8.41 -11.72 -8.84
N ARG A 185 8.07 -11.25 -7.63
CA ARG A 185 6.68 -11.07 -7.21
C ARG A 185 5.91 -10.06 -8.06
N LEU A 186 6.62 -9.08 -8.62
CA LEU A 186 6.15 -7.99 -9.48
C LEU A 186 6.58 -8.20 -10.95
N ALA A 187 6.89 -9.43 -11.34
CA ALA A 187 7.35 -9.74 -12.68
C ALA A 187 6.31 -9.45 -13.78
N PRO A 188 5.01 -9.80 -13.61
CA PRO A 188 4.00 -9.55 -14.63
C PRO A 188 3.97 -8.08 -15.06
N ASP A 189 3.68 -7.84 -16.34
CA ASP A 189 3.62 -6.47 -16.82
C ASP A 189 2.35 -5.76 -16.32
N PRO A 190 2.44 -4.47 -15.91
CA PRO A 190 1.29 -3.72 -15.43
C PRO A 190 0.10 -3.77 -16.39
N GLU A 191 0.33 -3.78 -17.70
CA GLU A 191 -0.72 -3.88 -18.73
C GLU A 191 -1.37 -5.27 -18.82
N GLU A 192 -0.73 -6.32 -18.32
CA GLU A 192 -1.28 -7.67 -18.26
C GLU A 192 -2.09 -7.88 -16.98
N VAL A 193 -1.66 -7.21 -15.90
CA VAL A 193 -2.28 -7.38 -14.58
C VAL A 193 -3.26 -6.28 -14.21
N TRP A 194 -3.33 -5.12 -14.88
CA TRP A 194 -4.19 -4.00 -14.45
C TRP A 194 -5.70 -4.33 -14.36
N LYS A 195 -6.19 -5.33 -15.09
CA LYS A 195 -7.60 -5.75 -14.94
C LYS A 195 -7.84 -6.53 -13.64
N TRP A 196 -6.78 -7.14 -13.11
CA TRP A 196 -6.76 -8.01 -11.92
C TRP A 196 -6.21 -7.26 -10.69
N VAL A 197 -5.28 -6.34 -10.91
CA VAL A 197 -4.84 -5.27 -10.02
C VAL A 197 -5.97 -4.26 -10.02
N CYS A 198 -6.85 -4.29 -9.02
CA CYS A 198 -7.80 -3.18 -8.84
C CYS A 198 -7.03 -1.86 -8.95
N TRP A 199 -7.59 -0.84 -9.62
CA TRP A 199 -6.95 0.47 -9.83
C TRP A 199 -6.39 1.08 -8.54
N ILE A 200 -6.93 0.71 -7.37
CA ILE A 200 -6.41 1.04 -6.04
C ILE A 200 -4.91 0.70 -5.91
N TRP A 201 -4.45 -0.38 -6.52
CA TRP A 201 -3.13 -0.95 -6.31
C TRP A 201 -2.12 -0.60 -7.42
N LEU A 202 -2.58 -0.08 -8.56
CA LEU A 202 -1.74 0.13 -9.74
C LEU A 202 -0.53 1.04 -9.45
N HIS A 203 -0.77 2.19 -8.83
CA HIS A 203 0.31 3.16 -8.56
C HIS A 203 1.34 2.60 -7.59
N TRP A 204 0.88 1.85 -6.57
CA TRP A 204 1.75 1.14 -5.64
C TRP A 204 2.57 0.06 -6.34
N TYR A 205 1.92 -0.74 -7.20
CA TYR A 205 2.54 -1.82 -7.95
C TYR A 205 3.69 -1.31 -8.83
N VAL A 206 3.44 -0.28 -9.65
CA VAL A 206 4.46 0.26 -10.57
C VAL A 206 5.60 0.95 -9.82
N ALA A 207 5.31 1.63 -8.69
CA ALA A 207 6.32 2.26 -7.85
C ALA A 207 7.24 1.22 -7.17
N LEU A 208 6.66 0.15 -6.61
CA LEU A 208 7.41 -0.96 -6.03
C LEU A 208 8.22 -1.71 -7.10
N ARG A 209 7.66 -1.92 -8.29
CA ARG A 209 8.36 -2.61 -9.39
C ARG A 209 9.57 -1.81 -9.86
N ALA A 210 9.44 -0.49 -9.95
CA ALA A 210 10.55 0.40 -10.29
C ALA A 210 11.65 0.36 -9.22
N GLU A 211 11.30 0.48 -7.94
CA GLU A 211 12.25 0.38 -6.83
C GLU A 211 12.95 -0.98 -6.79
N ALA A 212 12.20 -2.08 -6.85
CA ALA A 212 12.76 -3.43 -6.83
C ALA A 212 13.72 -3.64 -8.01
N SER A 213 13.39 -3.11 -9.19
CA SER A 213 14.27 -3.18 -10.37
C SER A 213 15.59 -2.44 -10.13
N VAL A 214 15.57 -1.26 -9.52
CA VAL A 214 16.78 -0.49 -9.19
C VAL A 214 17.62 -1.25 -8.17
N LEU A 215 17.02 -1.68 -7.06
CA LEU A 215 17.73 -2.36 -5.98
C LEU A 215 18.28 -3.73 -6.41
N ALA A 216 17.63 -4.41 -7.34
CA ALA A 216 18.10 -5.67 -7.92
C ALA A 216 19.14 -5.48 -9.04
N GLY A 217 19.46 -4.24 -9.45
CA GLY A 217 20.39 -3.97 -10.54
C GLY A 217 19.88 -4.43 -11.92
N HIS A 218 18.56 -4.45 -12.12
CA HIS A 218 17.95 -4.95 -13.35
C HIS A 218 18.30 -4.04 -14.56
N PRO A 219 18.64 -4.60 -15.74
CA PRO A 219 19.02 -3.79 -16.92
C PRO A 219 17.98 -2.73 -17.31
N GLU A 220 16.70 -3.09 -17.24
CA GLU A 220 15.56 -2.19 -17.54
C GLU A 220 15.16 -1.24 -16.40
N ALA A 221 15.93 -1.14 -15.30
CA ALA A 221 15.55 -0.34 -14.13
C ALA A 221 15.27 1.12 -14.50
N ARG A 222 16.12 1.74 -15.32
CA ARG A 222 15.94 3.14 -15.76
C ARG A 222 14.65 3.33 -16.57
N ALA A 223 14.39 2.42 -17.52
CA ALA A 223 13.18 2.47 -18.34
C ALA A 223 11.92 2.30 -17.49
N ARG A 224 11.93 1.38 -16.52
CA ARG A 224 10.83 1.14 -15.59
C ARG A 224 10.58 2.34 -14.66
N VAL A 225 11.63 3.00 -14.19
CA VAL A 225 11.51 4.26 -13.41
C VAL A 225 10.81 5.33 -14.26
N GLU A 226 11.28 5.61 -15.47
CA GLU A 226 10.67 6.65 -16.32
C GLU A 226 9.22 6.33 -16.72
N ALA A 227 8.90 5.06 -16.98
CA ALA A 227 7.52 4.63 -17.21
C ALA A 227 6.66 4.83 -15.94
N ALA A 228 7.14 4.40 -14.78
CA ALA A 228 6.43 4.54 -13.51
C ALA A 228 6.16 6.01 -13.17
N ARG A 229 7.11 6.94 -13.43
CA ARG A 229 6.92 8.39 -13.21
C ARG A 229 5.69 8.95 -13.92
N LYS A 230 5.42 8.49 -15.15
CA LYS A 230 4.25 8.91 -15.92
C LYS A 230 2.95 8.38 -15.30
N THR A 231 2.95 7.12 -14.86
CA THR A 231 1.78 6.46 -14.29
C THR A 231 1.41 7.02 -12.92
N VAL A 232 2.41 7.29 -12.05
CA VAL A 232 2.15 7.71 -10.66
C VAL A 232 1.90 9.21 -10.50
N ALA A 233 2.00 9.99 -11.58
CA ALA A 233 1.89 11.44 -11.55
C ALA A 233 0.63 11.89 -10.80
N GLY A 234 0.81 12.70 -9.75
CA GLY A 234 -0.26 13.19 -8.88
C GLY A 234 -0.51 12.36 -7.61
N ASN A 235 -0.02 11.13 -7.51
CA ASN A 235 -0.07 10.33 -6.29
C ASN A 235 1.17 10.65 -5.44
N PRO A 236 1.03 11.30 -4.27
CA PRO A 236 2.18 11.84 -3.54
C PRO A 236 3.11 10.74 -3.01
N VAL A 237 2.56 9.62 -2.53
CA VAL A 237 3.38 8.53 -1.98
C VAL A 237 4.08 7.75 -3.08
N ALA A 238 3.34 7.35 -4.12
CA ALA A 238 3.92 6.60 -5.23
C ALA A 238 4.93 7.44 -6.02
N THR A 239 4.69 8.75 -6.17
CA THR A 239 5.67 9.69 -6.75
C THR A 239 6.95 9.75 -5.92
N ALA A 240 6.85 9.95 -4.60
CA ALA A 240 8.02 9.95 -3.72
C ALA A 240 8.80 8.63 -3.80
N GLN A 241 8.11 7.50 -3.93
CA GLN A 241 8.75 6.20 -4.08
C GLN A 241 9.50 6.03 -5.42
N VAL A 242 8.94 6.52 -6.51
CA VAL A 242 9.62 6.47 -7.82
C VAL A 242 10.80 7.45 -7.86
N GLU A 243 10.68 8.64 -7.25
CA GLU A 243 11.81 9.58 -7.15
C GLU A 243 12.91 9.03 -6.21
N ARG A 244 12.55 8.32 -5.13
CA ARG A 244 13.53 7.54 -4.34
C ARG A 244 14.25 6.51 -5.21
N ALA A 245 13.51 5.71 -5.99
CA ALA A 245 14.11 4.71 -6.87
C ALA A 245 15.09 5.35 -7.88
N ARG A 246 14.71 6.49 -8.45
CA ARG A 246 15.59 7.26 -9.34
C ARG A 246 16.85 7.75 -8.61
N ALA A 247 16.69 8.36 -7.44
CA ALA A 247 17.80 8.86 -6.65
C ALA A 247 18.77 7.74 -6.24
N LEU A 248 18.26 6.54 -5.93
CA LEU A 248 19.08 5.35 -5.70
C LEU A 248 19.84 4.91 -6.96
N LEU A 249 19.18 4.93 -8.12
CA LEU A 249 19.78 4.54 -9.39
C LEU A 249 20.93 5.49 -9.81
N ASP A 250 20.79 6.77 -9.51
CA ASP A 250 21.74 7.81 -9.90
C ASP A 250 22.77 8.11 -8.79
N GLY A 251 22.67 7.48 -7.62
CA GLY A 251 23.54 7.75 -6.47
C GLY A 251 23.35 9.13 -5.85
N ASP A 252 22.16 9.72 -6.00
CA ASP A 252 21.80 11.07 -5.58
C ASP A 252 21.30 11.09 -4.13
N LEU A 253 22.22 11.26 -3.18
CA LEU A 253 21.87 11.35 -1.75
C LEU A 253 20.90 12.52 -1.44
N PRO A 254 21.12 13.77 -1.91
CA PRO A 254 20.13 14.83 -1.77
C PRO A 254 18.73 14.45 -2.29
N GLY A 255 18.65 13.77 -3.43
CA GLY A 255 17.39 13.25 -3.97
C GLY A 255 16.71 12.22 -3.06
N GLN A 256 17.47 11.34 -2.42
CA GLN A 256 16.94 10.39 -1.43
C GLN A 256 16.37 11.11 -0.20
N LEU A 257 17.06 12.14 0.31
CA LEU A 257 16.58 12.93 1.46
C LEU A 257 15.33 13.75 1.10
N ALA A 258 15.25 14.27 -0.12
CA ALA A 258 14.04 14.94 -0.62
C ALA A 258 12.85 13.96 -0.70
N ALA A 259 13.09 12.72 -1.12
CA ALA A 259 12.06 11.69 -1.13
C ALA A 259 11.59 11.31 0.28
N ALA A 260 12.50 11.20 1.26
CA ALA A 260 12.15 11.00 2.67
C ALA A 260 11.20 12.10 3.19
N ALA A 261 11.57 13.37 2.96
CA ALA A 261 10.73 14.51 3.33
C ALA A 261 9.37 14.50 2.62
N ALA A 262 9.32 14.09 1.36
CA ALA A 262 8.06 13.95 0.62
C ALA A 262 7.15 12.84 1.19
N PHE A 263 7.71 11.72 1.67
CA PHE A 263 6.94 10.69 2.36
C PHE A 263 6.38 11.19 3.69
N ASP A 264 7.15 11.93 4.47
CA ASP A 264 6.67 12.52 5.73
C ASP A 264 5.53 13.51 5.47
N ALA A 265 5.68 14.38 4.47
CA ALA A 265 4.63 15.31 4.06
C ALA A 265 3.35 14.59 3.57
N ALA A 266 3.50 13.39 2.98
CA ALA A 266 2.39 12.55 2.54
C ALA A 266 1.77 11.70 3.68
N GLY A 267 2.29 11.79 4.91
CA GLY A 267 1.83 10.99 6.04
C GLY A 267 2.20 9.51 5.93
N CYS A 268 3.39 9.21 5.40
CA CYS A 268 3.91 7.85 5.25
C CYS A 268 5.26 7.68 5.99
N PRO A 269 5.30 7.83 7.32
CA PRO A 269 6.52 7.76 8.13
C PRO A 269 7.32 6.46 7.94
N TYR A 270 6.66 5.33 7.68
CA TYR A 270 7.36 4.07 7.35
C TYR A 270 8.28 4.22 6.13
N GLN A 271 7.76 4.80 5.04
CA GLN A 271 8.55 4.97 3.83
C GLN A 271 9.60 6.07 3.98
N SER A 272 9.36 7.12 4.78
CA SER A 272 10.40 8.08 5.13
C SER A 272 11.57 7.40 5.86
N ALA A 273 11.27 6.67 6.95
CA ALA A 273 12.27 5.96 7.73
C ALA A 273 13.06 4.93 6.89
N ARG A 274 12.39 4.16 6.02
CA ARG A 274 13.05 3.24 5.09
C ARG A 274 13.93 3.96 4.07
N THR A 275 13.56 5.18 3.65
CA THR A 275 14.39 5.99 2.75
C THR A 275 15.68 6.43 3.44
N LEU A 276 15.59 6.84 4.71
CA LEU A 276 16.76 7.19 5.52
C LEU A 276 17.69 5.99 5.76
N LEU A 277 17.14 4.79 5.95
CA LEU A 277 17.95 3.55 5.96
C LEU A 277 18.75 3.36 4.68
N LEU A 278 18.11 3.53 3.52
CA LEU A 278 18.74 3.34 2.21
C LEU A 278 19.80 4.41 1.91
N ALA A 279 19.65 5.60 2.47
CA ALA A 279 20.62 6.69 2.35
C ALA A 279 21.98 6.40 3.05
N GLY A 280 22.00 5.48 4.03
CA GLY A 280 23.23 5.09 4.72
C GLY A 280 23.76 6.12 5.72
N GLY A 281 24.92 5.83 6.31
CA GLY A 281 25.60 6.72 7.28
C GLY A 281 24.72 7.09 8.49
N ASP A 282 24.83 8.33 8.94
CA ASP A 282 24.03 8.84 10.08
C ASP A 282 22.51 8.86 9.79
N HIS A 283 22.12 8.94 8.52
CA HIS A 283 20.73 8.83 8.11
C HIS A 283 20.18 7.43 8.39
N ALA A 284 20.99 6.38 8.19
CA ALA A 284 20.57 5.03 8.51
C ALA A 284 20.29 4.87 10.01
N THR A 285 21.14 5.39 10.89
CA THR A 285 20.86 5.36 12.34
C THR A 285 19.56 6.10 12.69
N THR A 286 19.28 7.22 12.02
CA THR A 286 18.01 7.95 12.19
C THR A 286 16.81 7.14 11.70
N GLY A 287 16.94 6.50 10.53
CA GLY A 287 15.91 5.61 9.97
C GLY A 287 15.65 4.39 10.84
N GLU A 288 16.68 3.78 11.41
CA GLU A 288 16.56 2.65 12.34
C GLU A 288 15.79 3.04 13.60
N ALA A 289 16.12 4.21 14.17
CA ALA A 289 15.40 4.73 15.33
C ALA A 289 13.92 4.98 14.99
N ALA A 290 13.64 5.64 13.87
CA ALA A 290 12.28 5.90 13.43
C ALA A 290 11.47 4.60 13.18
N LEU A 291 12.07 3.56 12.60
CA LEU A 291 11.40 2.26 12.43
C LEU A 291 11.10 1.58 13.77
N LYS A 292 12.04 1.64 14.73
CA LYS A 292 11.82 1.12 16.09
C LYS A 292 10.68 1.86 16.79
N ASP A 293 10.60 3.18 16.63
CA ASP A 293 9.51 4.00 17.19
C ASP A 293 8.16 3.65 16.56
N LEU A 294 8.13 3.19 15.31
CA LEU A 294 6.95 2.63 14.65
C LEU A 294 6.66 1.17 15.03
N GLY A 295 7.48 0.56 15.90
CA GLY A 295 7.35 -0.83 16.33
C GLY A 295 7.79 -1.86 15.28
N LEU A 296 8.55 -1.44 14.25
CA LEU A 296 9.02 -2.27 13.15
C LEU A 296 10.47 -2.71 13.36
N THR A 297 10.88 -3.79 12.70
CA THR A 297 12.24 -4.32 12.81
C THR A 297 13.12 -3.66 11.76
N PRO A 298 14.19 -2.93 12.10
CA PRO A 298 15.09 -2.42 11.08
C PRO A 298 15.83 -3.58 10.42
N SER A 299 15.79 -3.62 9.10
CA SER A 299 16.59 -4.52 8.29
C SER A 299 17.52 -3.67 7.42
N SER A 300 18.82 -3.84 7.64
CA SER A 300 19.82 -3.18 6.79
C SER A 300 19.75 -3.79 5.38
N PRO A 301 19.86 -2.99 4.30
CA PRO A 301 20.01 -3.54 2.97
C PRO A 301 21.28 -4.40 2.91
N PRO A 302 21.32 -5.46 2.07
CA PRO A 302 22.55 -6.21 1.86
C PRO A 302 23.66 -5.24 1.43
N ALA A 303 24.85 -5.38 2.03
CA ALA A 303 26.01 -4.57 1.68
C ALA A 303 26.21 -4.60 0.16
N SER A 304 26.39 -3.42 -0.47
CA SER A 304 26.61 -3.32 -1.91
C SER A 304 27.69 -4.30 -2.35
N PRO A 305 27.51 -5.04 -3.47
CA PRO A 305 28.57 -5.88 -3.99
C PRO A 305 29.78 -4.98 -4.28
N ALA A 306 30.93 -5.33 -3.69
CA ALA A 306 32.19 -4.65 -3.94
C ALA A 306 32.43 -4.51 -5.46
N PRO A 307 33.02 -3.39 -5.93
CA PRO A 307 33.33 -3.22 -7.34
C PRO A 307 34.16 -4.41 -7.81
N ARG A 308 33.65 -5.15 -8.80
CA ARG A 308 34.38 -6.27 -9.39
C ARG A 308 35.70 -5.73 -9.93
N CYS A 309 36.82 -6.08 -9.30
CA CYS A 309 38.14 -5.82 -9.85
C CYS A 309 38.17 -6.34 -11.28
N ALA A 310 38.43 -5.43 -12.22
CA ALA A 310 38.63 -5.76 -13.62
C ALA A 310 39.69 -6.87 -13.72
N SER A 311 39.32 -7.99 -14.31
CA SER A 311 40.29 -9.04 -14.62
C SER A 311 41.33 -8.47 -15.59
N PRO A 312 42.64 -8.69 -15.36
CA PRO A 312 43.65 -8.21 -16.28
C PRO A 312 43.50 -8.89 -17.65
N PRO A 313 43.87 -8.20 -18.74
CA PRO A 313 43.78 -8.76 -20.08
C PRO A 313 44.64 -10.02 -20.16
N ARG A 314 44.05 -11.09 -20.70
CA ARG A 314 44.79 -12.31 -21.04
C ARG A 314 45.79 -11.98 -22.14
N ALA A 315 47.06 -12.32 -21.88
CA ALA A 315 48.15 -12.29 -22.85
C ALA A 315 47.98 -13.37 -23.93
#